data_AF-A0AA38PCD0-F1
#
_entry.id   AF-A0AA38PCD0-F1
#
_cell.length_a   1.000
_cell.length_b   1.000
_cell.length_c   1.000
_cell.angle_alpha   90.00
_cell.angle_beta   90.00
_cell.angle_gamma   90.00
#
_symmetry.space_group_name_H-M   'P 1'
#
loop_
_entity.id
_entity.type
_entity.pdbx_description
1 polymer ?
#
loop_
_entity_poly.entity_id
_entity_poly.type
_entity_poly.pdbx_seq_one_letter_code
_entity_poly.pdbx_strand_id
1 'polypeptide(L)'
;MSPSSPSSSSPHRVNGTKPHTVDQISGNCSLAIKQTFLNPGMVFATLDRDGKYRALGFAMETVFQTIIVTHISHSDAPAHWETSWKKPDSMVSQATEKNSTNQVPAQSGQSVESVTLICEVDVSPDMANNHHLLHGGCTAFLVDMCSSLSVVALTMMRRSIKSPSPAVQNHPAQFDMLSQSMNVVYHSPSQVGDRLRIVSTTMPMRELVSNVCVQTEIWSTTQHRLVASGVQNMMKMSSGSRL
;
A
#
# COMPACT_ATOMS: atom_id res chain seq x y z
N MET A 1 5.80 24.34 -59.80
CA MET A 1 6.44 23.79 -58.58
C MET A 1 5.39 23.81 -57.48
N SER A 2 4.83 22.66 -57.15
CA SER A 2 3.73 22.51 -56.18
C SER A 2 4.29 22.01 -54.85
N PRO A 3 3.83 22.49 -53.69
CA PRO A 3 4.37 22.05 -52.40
C PRO A 3 3.75 20.71 -51.99
N SER A 4 4.60 19.76 -51.62
CA SER A 4 4.24 18.45 -51.06
C SER A 4 3.80 18.59 -49.60
N SER A 5 2.62 18.04 -49.28
CA SER A 5 2.05 17.98 -47.93
C SER A 5 2.80 16.99 -47.02
N PRO A 6 2.86 17.22 -45.69
CA PRO A 6 3.50 16.30 -44.76
C PRO A 6 2.59 15.11 -44.43
N SER A 7 3.19 13.92 -44.41
CA SER A 7 2.57 12.65 -44.03
C SER A 7 2.20 12.62 -42.54
N SER A 8 0.92 12.36 -42.25
CA SER A 8 0.41 12.11 -40.91
C SER A 8 0.92 10.78 -40.35
N SER A 9 1.73 10.82 -39.29
CA SER A 9 2.02 9.64 -38.47
C SER A 9 0.80 9.32 -37.60
N SER A 10 0.28 8.09 -37.74
CA SER A 10 -0.82 7.58 -36.94
C SER A 10 -0.37 7.32 -35.49
N PRO A 11 -1.23 7.55 -34.48
CA PRO A 11 -0.89 7.25 -33.09
C PRO A 11 -0.80 5.74 -32.87
N HIS A 12 0.27 5.30 -32.20
CA HIS A 12 0.45 3.94 -31.72
C HIS A 12 -0.73 3.53 -30.84
N ARG A 13 -1.53 2.59 -31.34
CA ARG A 13 -2.60 1.93 -30.60
C ARG A 13 -1.96 1.03 -29.55
N VAL A 14 -2.08 1.41 -28.28
CA VAL A 14 -1.73 0.57 -27.13
C VAL A 14 -2.53 -0.74 -27.22
N ASN A 15 -1.84 -1.87 -27.26
CA ASN A 15 -2.45 -3.19 -27.29
C ASN A 15 -3.32 -3.38 -26.04
N GLY A 16 -4.57 -3.80 -26.25
CA GLY A 16 -5.54 -4.02 -25.18
C GLY A 16 -5.09 -5.14 -24.25
N THR A 17 -4.56 -4.78 -23.09
CA THR A 17 -4.46 -5.65 -21.93
C THR A 17 -5.87 -6.03 -21.51
N LYS A 18 -6.13 -7.34 -21.41
CA LYS A 18 -7.40 -7.85 -20.85
C LYS A 18 -7.57 -7.28 -19.43
N PRO A 19 -8.77 -6.86 -19.02
CA PRO A 19 -8.99 -6.38 -17.66
C PRO A 19 -8.57 -7.46 -16.66
N HIS A 20 -7.78 -7.05 -15.66
CA HIS A 20 -7.32 -7.94 -14.59
C HIS A 20 -8.52 -8.47 -13.81
N THR A 21 -8.58 -9.79 -13.62
CA THR A 21 -9.63 -10.45 -12.82
C THR A 21 -9.13 -10.72 -11.40
N VAL A 22 -10.05 -10.81 -10.43
CA VAL A 22 -9.72 -11.07 -9.02
C VAL A 22 -8.86 -12.32 -8.83
N ASP A 23 -9.07 -13.33 -9.68
CA ASP A 23 -8.34 -14.61 -9.63
C ASP A 23 -6.83 -14.44 -9.91
N GLN A 24 -6.41 -13.32 -10.49
CA GLN A 24 -5.00 -13.02 -10.76
C GLN A 24 -4.27 -12.44 -9.52
N ILE A 25 -5.01 -12.00 -8.49
CA ILE A 25 -4.42 -11.55 -7.23
C ILE A 25 -4.28 -12.76 -6.30
N SER A 26 -3.04 -13.22 -6.12
CA SER A 26 -2.70 -14.33 -5.22
C SER A 26 -2.63 -13.89 -3.75
N GLY A 27 -2.57 -14.86 -2.83
CA GLY A 27 -2.42 -14.61 -1.39
C GLY A 27 -3.69 -14.82 -0.55
N ASN A 28 -3.53 -14.73 0.77
CA ASN A 28 -4.51 -15.16 1.78
C ASN A 28 -5.45 -14.02 2.27
N CYS A 29 -5.97 -13.19 1.36
CA CYS A 29 -6.94 -12.14 1.69
C CYS A 29 -8.33 -12.39 1.08
N SER A 30 -9.36 -11.70 1.62
CA SER A 30 -10.75 -11.88 1.18
C SER A 30 -10.99 -11.35 -0.23
N LEU A 31 -12.00 -11.91 -0.92
CA LEU A 31 -12.39 -11.49 -2.28
C LEU A 31 -12.74 -9.99 -2.35
N ALA A 32 -13.40 -9.45 -1.32
CA ALA A 32 -13.77 -8.03 -1.25
C ALA A 32 -12.54 -7.11 -1.25
N ILE A 33 -11.47 -7.53 -0.55
CA ILE A 33 -10.20 -6.77 -0.53
C ILE A 33 -9.58 -6.81 -1.93
N LYS A 34 -9.46 -7.99 -2.54
CA LYS A 34 -8.92 -8.12 -3.89
C LYS A 34 -9.70 -7.28 -4.92
N GLN A 35 -11.04 -7.29 -4.85
CA GLN A 35 -11.90 -6.51 -5.73
C GLN A 35 -11.66 -4.99 -5.60
N THR A 36 -11.38 -4.51 -4.38
CA THR A 36 -11.14 -3.08 -4.15
C THR A 36 -9.88 -2.59 -4.86
N PHE A 37 -8.82 -3.42 -4.92
CA PHE A 37 -7.59 -3.10 -5.66
C PHE A 37 -7.76 -3.17 -7.19
N LEU A 38 -8.86 -3.71 -7.71
CA LEU A 38 -9.15 -3.78 -9.14
C LEU A 38 -10.15 -2.72 -9.62
N ASN A 39 -10.85 -2.04 -8.71
CA ASN A 39 -11.83 -1.03 -9.09
C ASN A 39 -11.11 0.24 -9.59
N PRO A 40 -11.37 0.69 -10.83
CA PRO A 40 -10.82 1.96 -11.33
C PRO A 40 -11.37 3.11 -10.48
N GLY A 41 -10.49 3.91 -9.87
CA GLY A 41 -10.87 5.03 -9.01
C GLY A 41 -10.27 5.04 -7.61
N MET A 42 -9.39 4.09 -7.26
CA MET A 42 -8.53 4.20 -6.08
C MET A 42 -7.38 5.18 -6.34
N VAL A 43 -7.71 6.38 -6.81
CA VAL A 43 -6.78 7.48 -7.05
C VAL A 43 -6.75 8.31 -5.77
N PHE A 44 -5.56 8.46 -5.17
CA PHE A 44 -5.35 9.41 -4.10
C PHE A 44 -5.57 10.83 -4.65
N ALA A 45 -6.76 11.39 -4.47
CA ALA A 45 -7.03 12.76 -4.85
C ALA A 45 -6.28 13.70 -3.88
N THR A 46 -5.18 14.32 -4.34
CA THR A 46 -4.58 15.46 -3.66
C THR A 46 -5.32 16.73 -4.09
N LEU A 47 -6.15 17.26 -3.19
CA LEU A 47 -6.69 18.61 -3.30
C LEU A 47 -5.59 19.62 -2.94
N ASP A 48 -5.41 20.68 -3.74
CA ASP A 48 -4.65 21.84 -3.28
C ASP A 48 -5.43 22.64 -2.23
N ARG A 49 -4.78 23.64 -1.60
CA ARG A 49 -5.41 24.54 -0.61
C ARG A 49 -6.62 25.32 -1.16
N ASP A 50 -6.79 25.38 -2.48
CA ASP A 50 -7.86 26.09 -3.18
C ASP A 50 -8.95 25.15 -3.74
N GLY A 51 -8.89 23.85 -3.42
CA GLY A 51 -9.87 22.85 -3.85
C GLY A 51 -9.80 22.51 -5.34
N LYS A 52 -8.67 22.79 -6.01
CA LYS A 52 -8.47 22.47 -7.43
C LYS A 52 -7.58 21.23 -7.60
N TYR A 53 -7.97 20.37 -8.54
CA TYR A 53 -7.10 19.30 -9.03
C TYR A 53 -5.98 19.94 -9.86
N ARG A 54 -4.73 19.91 -9.37
CA ARG A 54 -3.57 20.41 -10.13
C ARG A 54 -2.55 19.30 -10.35
N ALA A 55 -2.19 19.14 -11.62
CA ALA A 55 -1.32 18.09 -12.12
C ALA A 55 0.15 18.37 -11.77
N LEU A 56 0.68 17.64 -10.79
CA LEU A 56 2.08 17.20 -10.80
C LEU A 56 2.27 15.99 -11.76
N GLY A 57 1.32 15.80 -12.69
CA GLY A 57 0.58 14.54 -12.78
C GLY A 57 0.76 13.72 -14.05
N PHE A 58 1.36 14.19 -15.14
CA PHE A 58 1.30 13.38 -16.36
C PHE A 58 2.16 12.10 -16.33
N ALA A 59 3.37 12.14 -15.75
CA ALA A 59 4.20 10.94 -15.60
C ALA A 59 3.78 10.08 -14.40
N MET A 60 3.43 10.69 -13.27
CA MET A 60 3.10 9.91 -12.06
C MET A 60 1.69 9.29 -12.13
N GLU A 61 0.74 9.93 -12.83
CA GLU A 61 -0.57 9.34 -13.10
C GLU A 61 -0.48 8.19 -14.10
N THR A 62 0.39 8.29 -15.10
CA THR A 62 0.64 7.19 -16.05
C THR A 62 1.37 6.03 -15.37
N VAL A 63 2.37 6.28 -14.53
CA VAL A 63 2.98 5.24 -13.66
C VAL A 63 1.91 4.58 -12.79
N PHE A 64 1.00 5.36 -12.19
CA PHE A 64 -0.04 4.81 -11.32
C PHE A 64 -0.95 3.83 -12.06
N GLN A 65 -1.30 4.14 -13.31
CA GLN A 65 -2.18 3.29 -14.13
C GLN A 65 -1.53 1.99 -14.59
N THR A 66 -0.20 1.86 -14.52
CA THR A 66 0.54 0.67 -14.97
C THR A 66 0.96 -0.27 -13.84
N ILE A 67 0.82 0.14 -12.58
CA ILE A 67 1.11 -0.71 -11.42
C ILE A 67 0.02 -1.76 -11.25
N ILE A 68 0.42 -3.02 -11.16
CA ILE A 68 -0.48 -4.16 -10.97
C ILE A 68 -0.20 -4.81 -9.63
N VAL A 69 -1.21 -4.93 -8.76
CA VAL A 69 -1.11 -5.73 -7.54
C VAL A 69 -1.25 -7.20 -7.89
N THR A 70 -0.23 -8.02 -7.61
CA THR A 70 -0.20 -9.45 -7.97
C THR A 70 -0.33 -10.37 -6.75
N HIS A 71 -0.02 -9.87 -5.55
CA HIS A 71 -0.11 -10.63 -4.31
C HIS A 71 -0.47 -9.74 -3.13
N ILE A 72 -1.36 -10.24 -2.27
CA ILE A 72 -1.63 -9.64 -0.96
C ILE A 72 -1.72 -10.77 0.07
N SER A 73 -0.85 -10.74 1.08
CA SER A 73 -0.87 -11.68 2.19
C SER A 73 -0.77 -10.99 3.54
N HIS A 74 -1.16 -11.70 4.60
CA HIS A 74 -0.99 -11.26 5.98
C HIS A 74 -0.41 -12.36 6.88
N SER A 75 0.23 -11.92 7.96
CA SER A 75 0.59 -12.77 9.09
C SER A 75 -0.34 -12.52 10.28
N ASP A 76 -0.71 -13.60 10.95
CA ASP A 76 -1.47 -13.54 12.21
C ASP A 76 -0.51 -13.40 13.40
N ALA A 77 -0.94 -12.67 14.42
CA ALA A 77 -0.22 -12.63 15.68
C ALA A 77 -0.20 -14.02 16.34
N PRO A 78 0.95 -14.49 16.87
CA PRO A 78 1.00 -15.75 17.62
C PRO A 78 0.09 -15.67 18.86
N ALA A 79 -0.81 -16.64 19.02
CA ALA A 79 -1.80 -16.69 20.10
C ALA A 79 -1.24 -16.75 21.54
N HIS A 80 0.09 -16.79 21.75
CA HIS A 80 0.71 -17.08 23.04
C HIS A 80 1.59 -15.98 23.63
N TRP A 81 1.96 -14.92 22.90
CA TRP A 81 2.92 -13.94 23.42
C TRP A 81 2.30 -12.93 24.41
N GLU A 82 0.96 -12.82 24.47
CA GLU A 82 0.22 -11.88 25.33
C GLU A 82 0.56 -11.99 26.82
N THR A 83 1.22 -13.06 27.26
CA THR A 83 1.56 -13.30 28.67
C THR A 83 2.90 -12.71 29.14
N SER A 84 3.78 -12.23 28.26
CA SER A 84 5.16 -11.88 28.67
C SER A 84 5.40 -10.40 29.02
N TRP A 85 4.44 -9.50 28.77
CA TRP A 85 4.60 -8.08 29.11
C TRP A 85 3.45 -7.64 30.02
N LYS A 86 3.53 -8.03 31.29
CA LYS A 86 2.76 -7.36 32.33
C LYS A 86 3.23 -5.91 32.40
N LYS A 87 2.28 -4.97 32.33
CA LYS A 87 2.54 -3.57 32.74
C LYS A 87 3.24 -3.62 34.11
N PRO A 88 4.30 -2.83 34.35
CA PRO A 88 4.76 -2.63 35.71
C PRO A 88 3.63 -1.93 36.47
N ASP A 89 2.91 -2.70 37.28
CA ASP A 89 1.97 -2.18 38.26
C ASP A 89 2.75 -1.45 39.36
N SER A 90 2.83 -0.13 39.22
CA SER A 90 3.10 0.81 40.32
C SER A 90 2.26 2.06 40.02
N MET A 91 1.25 2.49 40.78
CA MET A 91 0.97 2.31 42.20
C MET A 91 -0.55 2.29 42.49
N VAL A 92 -0.98 1.24 43.20
CA VAL A 92 -1.97 1.12 44.30
C VAL A 92 -3.00 2.25 44.53
N SER A 93 -4.29 1.90 44.50
CA SER A 93 -5.15 1.85 45.70
C SER A 93 -6.37 0.94 45.52
N GLN A 94 -6.72 0.29 46.62
CA GLN A 94 -7.50 -0.94 46.79
C GLN A 94 -9.03 -0.79 46.67
N ALA A 95 -9.68 -1.97 46.71
CA ALA A 95 -11.10 -2.31 46.93
C ALA A 95 -11.84 -2.67 45.62
N THR A 96 -12.56 -3.79 45.45
CA THR A 96 -13.18 -4.75 46.39
C THR A 96 -13.47 -6.08 45.65
N GLU A 97 -13.82 -7.08 46.45
CA GLU A 97 -14.16 -8.49 46.24
C GLU A 97 -14.90 -8.99 44.97
N LYS A 98 -14.49 -10.21 44.58
CA LYS A 98 -15.26 -11.38 44.12
C LYS A 98 -16.51 -11.16 43.25
N ASN A 99 -16.45 -11.63 42.01
CA ASN A 99 -17.52 -12.48 41.48
C ASN A 99 -16.98 -13.49 40.47
N SER A 100 -17.12 -14.77 40.80
CA SER A 100 -16.81 -15.90 39.94
C SER A 100 -17.96 -16.09 38.97
N THR A 101 -17.78 -15.66 37.73
CA THR A 101 -18.68 -16.05 36.63
C THR A 101 -17.84 -16.76 35.57
N ASN A 102 -18.24 -18.00 35.28
CA ASN A 102 -17.75 -18.83 34.18
C ASN A 102 -17.46 -17.98 32.92
N GLN A 103 -16.18 -17.71 32.66
CA GLN A 103 -15.75 -17.27 31.35
C GLN A 103 -15.47 -18.52 30.52
N VAL A 104 -16.36 -18.77 29.56
CA VAL A 104 -16.06 -19.54 28.36
C VAL A 104 -14.76 -18.99 27.78
N PRO A 105 -13.75 -19.82 27.44
CA PRO A 105 -12.51 -19.31 26.86
C PRO A 105 -12.85 -18.57 25.56
N ALA A 106 -12.61 -17.25 25.57
CA ALA A 106 -12.69 -16.43 24.37
C ALA A 106 -11.78 -17.05 23.33
N GLN A 107 -12.35 -17.39 22.17
CA GLN A 107 -11.57 -17.83 21.01
C GLN A 107 -10.48 -16.77 20.78
N SER A 108 -9.22 -17.21 20.78
CA SER A 108 -8.05 -16.36 20.56
C SER A 108 -8.28 -15.50 19.32
N GLY A 109 -8.48 -14.20 19.52
CA GLY A 109 -8.85 -13.27 18.46
C GLY A 109 -7.77 -13.23 17.40
N GLN A 110 -8.08 -13.75 16.22
CA GLN A 110 -7.20 -13.67 15.06
C GLN A 110 -6.96 -12.19 14.75
N SER A 111 -5.72 -11.72 14.86
CA SER A 111 -5.37 -10.33 14.60
C SER A 111 -4.29 -10.24 13.54
N VAL A 112 -4.58 -9.44 12.49
CA VAL A 112 -3.63 -9.18 11.40
C VAL A 112 -2.47 -8.34 11.94
N GLU A 113 -1.32 -8.99 12.05
CA GLU A 113 -0.10 -8.40 12.60
C GLU A 113 0.63 -7.58 11.55
N SER A 114 0.83 -8.17 10.37
CA SER A 114 1.50 -7.55 9.22
C SER A 114 0.84 -7.91 7.90
N VAL A 115 1.07 -7.11 6.86
CA VAL A 115 0.68 -7.34 5.48
C VAL A 115 1.90 -7.24 4.58
N THR A 116 1.99 -8.17 3.63
CA THR A 116 2.89 -8.09 2.47
C THR A 116 2.07 -7.90 1.21
N LEU A 117 2.40 -6.86 0.45
CA LEU A 117 1.79 -6.52 -0.83
C LEU A 117 2.86 -6.55 -1.91
N ILE A 118 2.58 -7.24 -3.01
CA ILE A 118 3.49 -7.32 -4.16
C ILE A 118 2.83 -6.64 -5.36
N CYS A 119 3.53 -5.66 -5.89
CA CYS A 119 3.20 -4.99 -7.14
C CYS A 119 4.19 -5.35 -8.24
N GLU A 120 3.74 -5.25 -9.47
CA GLU A 120 4.58 -5.31 -10.65
C GLU A 120 4.32 -4.14 -11.59
N VAL A 121 5.37 -3.65 -12.25
CA VAL A 121 5.31 -2.55 -13.20
C VAL A 121 6.47 -2.66 -14.19
N ASP A 122 6.25 -2.30 -15.46
CA ASP A 122 7.31 -2.19 -16.46
C ASP A 122 7.89 -0.78 -16.43
N VAL A 123 9.22 -0.65 -16.48
CA VAL A 123 9.86 0.67 -16.58
C VAL A 123 9.60 1.25 -17.96
N SER A 124 8.71 2.23 -18.05
CA SER A 124 8.40 2.91 -19.30
C SER A 124 9.30 4.13 -19.55
N PRO A 125 9.41 4.63 -20.79
CA PRO A 125 10.29 5.75 -21.12
C PRO A 125 10.03 7.04 -20.31
N ASP A 126 8.79 7.29 -19.90
CA ASP A 126 8.35 8.42 -19.07
C ASP A 126 8.78 8.31 -17.61
N MET A 127 9.17 7.12 -17.15
CA MET A 127 9.75 6.88 -15.83
C MET A 127 11.26 7.13 -15.80
N ALA A 128 11.88 7.28 -16.98
CA ALA A 128 13.33 7.34 -17.11
C ALA A 128 13.87 8.77 -17.00
N ASN A 129 15.13 8.86 -16.57
CA ASN A 129 15.92 10.07 -16.65
C ASN A 129 16.59 10.20 -18.05
N ASN A 130 17.37 11.25 -18.24
CA ASN A 130 18.10 11.50 -19.50
C ASN A 130 19.14 10.43 -19.87
N HIS A 131 19.44 9.48 -18.98
CA HIS A 131 20.31 8.33 -19.25
C HIS A 131 19.52 7.05 -19.60
N HIS A 132 18.21 7.16 -19.83
CA HIS A 132 17.31 6.01 -20.07
C HIS A 132 17.28 4.99 -18.92
N LEU A 133 17.53 5.46 -17.70
CA LEU A 133 17.43 4.68 -16.47
C LEU A 133 16.25 5.18 -15.64
N LEU A 134 15.61 4.29 -14.89
CA LEU A 134 14.56 4.63 -13.94
C LEU A 134 14.98 5.83 -13.06
N HIS A 135 14.22 6.91 -13.15
CA HIS A 135 14.50 8.15 -12.44
C HIS A 135 14.36 7.94 -10.93
N GLY A 136 15.30 8.45 -10.13
CA GLY A 136 15.28 8.27 -8.67
C GLY A 136 13.98 8.77 -8.02
N GLY A 137 13.42 9.88 -8.52
CA GLY A 137 12.10 10.37 -8.11
C GLY A 137 10.94 9.41 -8.42
N CYS A 138 10.99 8.71 -9.56
CA CYS A 138 9.99 7.67 -9.88
C CYS A 138 10.15 6.47 -8.95
N THR A 139 11.39 6.07 -8.64
CA THR A 139 11.67 5.03 -7.65
C THR A 139 11.12 5.40 -6.27
N ALA A 140 11.35 6.63 -5.80
CA ALA A 140 10.83 7.10 -4.51
C ALA A 140 9.30 7.15 -4.50
N PHE A 141 8.68 7.56 -5.62
CA PHE A 141 7.23 7.50 -5.79
C PHE A 141 6.69 6.07 -5.73
N LEU A 142 7.36 5.10 -6.37
CA LEU A 142 6.98 3.69 -6.29
C LEU A 142 7.05 3.16 -4.85
N VAL A 143 8.06 3.57 -4.07
CA VAL A 143 8.15 3.27 -2.64
C VAL A 143 6.95 3.85 -1.88
N ASP A 144 6.65 5.14 -2.07
CA ASP A 144 5.55 5.86 -1.41
C ASP A 144 4.17 5.27 -1.72
N MET A 145 3.94 4.95 -2.99
CA MET A 145 2.68 4.39 -3.45
C MET A 145 2.47 2.96 -2.97
N CYS A 146 3.44 2.06 -3.19
CA CYS A 146 3.27 0.65 -2.86
C CYS A 146 3.21 0.42 -1.35
N SER A 147 3.95 1.21 -0.57
CA SER A 147 3.82 1.20 0.87
C SER A 147 2.42 1.66 1.31
N SER A 148 1.87 2.71 0.70
CA SER A 148 0.55 3.25 1.04
C SER A 148 -0.54 2.23 0.75
N LEU A 149 -0.44 1.56 -0.40
CA LEU A 149 -1.32 0.44 -0.77
C LEU A 149 -1.25 -0.71 0.24
N SER A 150 -0.05 -1.03 0.76
CA SER A 150 0.08 -2.06 1.80
C SER A 150 -0.61 -1.67 3.11
N VAL A 151 -0.62 -0.38 3.48
CA VAL A 151 -1.34 0.13 4.66
C VAL A 151 -2.85 0.19 4.43
N VAL A 152 -3.31 0.49 3.21
CA VAL A 152 -4.72 0.33 2.82
C VAL A 152 -5.15 -1.12 3.02
N ALA A 153 -4.38 -2.09 2.50
CA ALA A 153 -4.66 -3.51 2.66
C ALA A 153 -4.70 -3.91 4.16
N LEU A 154 -3.73 -3.48 4.96
CA LEU A 154 -3.70 -3.71 6.40
C LEU A 154 -4.95 -3.18 7.11
N THR A 155 -5.37 -1.95 6.76
CA THR A 155 -6.53 -1.30 7.36
C THR A 155 -7.83 -2.04 6.99
N MET A 156 -7.97 -2.45 5.74
CA MET A 156 -9.13 -3.23 5.28
C MET A 156 -9.20 -4.60 5.96
N MET A 157 -8.08 -5.31 6.07
CA MET A 157 -8.03 -6.62 6.74
C MET A 157 -8.41 -6.51 8.22
N ARG A 158 -7.82 -5.55 8.95
CA ARG A 158 -8.15 -5.33 10.37
C ARG A 158 -9.61 -4.94 10.59
N ARG A 159 -10.21 -4.15 9.69
CA ARG A 159 -11.65 -3.80 9.75
C ARG A 159 -12.53 -5.02 9.53
N SER A 160 -12.19 -5.86 8.55
CA SER A 160 -12.96 -7.08 8.24
C SER A 160 -13.04 -8.05 9.41
N ILE A 161 -11.99 -8.12 10.23
CA ILE A 161 -11.94 -8.94 11.45
C ILE A 161 -12.79 -8.32 12.57
N LYS A 162 -12.68 -7.00 12.80
CA LYS A 162 -13.37 -6.33 13.93
C LYS A 162 -14.86 -6.09 13.70
N SER A 163 -15.31 -5.99 12.46
CA SER A 163 -16.73 -5.81 12.13
C SER A 163 -17.09 -6.61 10.88
N PRO A 164 -17.58 -7.86 11.02
CA PRO A 164 -17.98 -8.69 9.90
C PRO A 164 -19.32 -8.26 9.27
N SER A 165 -19.88 -7.11 9.66
CA SER A 165 -21.16 -6.63 9.13
C SER A 165 -21.04 -6.24 7.65
N PRO A 166 -21.91 -6.77 6.77
CA PRO A 166 -21.90 -6.47 5.33
C PRO A 166 -22.16 -4.99 5.01
N ALA A 167 -22.73 -4.23 5.95
CA ALA A 167 -22.95 -2.79 5.78
C ALA A 167 -21.63 -1.96 5.78
N VAL A 168 -20.57 -2.47 6.41
CA VAL A 168 -19.27 -1.77 6.52
C VAL A 168 -18.38 -2.03 5.29
N GLN A 169 -18.67 -3.07 4.50
CA GLN A 169 -17.89 -3.42 3.31
C GLN A 169 -18.11 -2.50 2.11
N ASN A 170 -19.25 -1.79 2.05
CA ASN A 170 -19.61 -0.97 0.89
C ASN A 170 -19.12 0.48 0.96
N HIS A 171 -18.48 0.88 2.06
CA HIS A 171 -17.91 2.22 2.18
C HIS A 171 -16.40 2.15 1.95
N PRO A 172 -15.82 2.98 1.06
CA PRO A 172 -14.36 3.05 0.92
C PRO A 172 -13.76 3.26 2.31
N ALA A 173 -12.79 2.43 2.67
CA ALA A 173 -12.08 2.57 3.93
C ALA A 173 -11.50 3.99 3.96
N GLN A 174 -11.94 4.81 4.90
CA GLN A 174 -11.30 6.10 5.16
C GLN A 174 -9.83 5.83 5.47
N PHE A 175 -8.98 6.24 4.53
CA PHE A 175 -7.54 6.12 4.63
C PHE A 175 -7.03 7.43 5.22
N ASP A 176 -6.95 7.47 6.55
CA ASP A 176 -6.55 8.67 7.28
C ASP A 176 -5.05 8.66 7.61
N MET A 177 -4.23 7.96 6.82
CA MET A 177 -2.78 7.84 7.03
C MET A 177 -2.04 8.75 6.06
N LEU A 178 -1.00 9.43 6.54
CA LEU A 178 -0.12 10.30 5.76
C LEU A 178 1.32 9.85 5.89
N SER A 179 2.09 9.96 4.80
CA SER A 179 3.54 9.79 4.82
C SER A 179 4.18 10.83 5.74
N GLN A 180 4.81 10.37 6.83
CA GLN A 180 5.52 11.22 7.78
C GLN A 180 7.00 11.34 7.42
N SER A 181 7.64 10.21 7.16
CA SER A 181 9.04 10.16 6.74
C SER A 181 9.29 8.97 5.83
N MET A 182 10.21 9.14 4.88
CA MET A 182 10.61 8.10 3.94
C MET A 182 12.12 8.18 3.70
N ASN A 183 12.80 7.04 3.79
CA ASN A 183 14.19 6.89 3.41
C ASN A 183 14.29 5.87 2.28
N VAL A 184 15.00 6.21 1.20
CA VAL A 184 15.20 5.35 0.03
C VAL A 184 16.69 5.19 -0.24
N VAL A 185 17.14 3.94 -0.36
CA VAL A 185 18.51 3.56 -0.74
C VAL A 185 18.47 2.97 -2.14
N TYR A 186 19.33 3.46 -3.01
CA TYR A 186 19.46 3.02 -4.40
C TYR A 186 20.64 2.06 -4.51
N HIS A 187 20.37 0.84 -4.97
CA HIS A 187 21.35 -0.26 -5.00
C HIS A 187 21.88 -0.50 -6.41
N SER A 188 21.01 -0.45 -7.42
CA SER A 188 21.40 -0.67 -8.81
C SER A 188 20.46 0.07 -9.79
N PRO A 189 20.93 0.44 -10.98
CA PRO A 189 20.08 1.07 -11.98
C PRO A 189 19.06 0.08 -12.55
N SER A 190 17.97 0.57 -13.12
CA SER A 190 17.03 -0.23 -13.91
C SER A 190 16.76 0.50 -15.22
N GLN A 191 16.74 -0.21 -16.34
CA GLN A 191 16.60 0.36 -17.68
C GLN A 191 15.13 0.37 -18.11
N VAL A 192 14.80 1.25 -19.06
CA VAL A 192 13.52 1.17 -19.77
C VAL A 192 13.33 -0.24 -20.35
N GLY A 193 12.15 -0.83 -20.11
CA GLY A 193 11.81 -2.20 -20.49
C GLY A 193 12.08 -3.25 -19.41
N ASP A 194 12.75 -2.92 -18.30
CA ASP A 194 12.85 -3.82 -17.17
C ASP A 194 11.48 -4.04 -16.51
N ARG A 195 11.20 -5.28 -16.08
CA ARG A 195 10.05 -5.64 -15.25
C ARG A 195 10.43 -5.53 -13.78
N LEU A 196 9.79 -4.62 -13.06
CA LEU A 196 9.97 -4.45 -11.63
C LEU A 196 8.97 -5.30 -10.83
N ARG A 197 9.46 -5.90 -9.74
CA ARG A 197 8.66 -6.51 -8.67
C ARG A 197 8.91 -5.72 -7.39
N ILE A 198 7.86 -5.11 -6.86
CA ILE A 198 7.91 -4.24 -5.69
C ILE A 198 7.25 -4.98 -4.53
N VAL A 199 7.98 -5.24 -3.46
CA VAL A 199 7.51 -5.97 -2.28
C VAL A 199 7.44 -4.99 -1.12
N SER A 200 6.24 -4.67 -0.65
CA SER A 200 6.00 -3.79 0.50
C SER A 200 5.46 -4.61 1.67
N THR A 201 6.18 -4.60 2.79
CA THR A 201 5.81 -5.31 4.02
C THR A 201 5.63 -4.33 5.16
N THR A 202 4.42 -4.28 5.72
CA THR A 202 4.15 -3.47 6.92
C THR A 202 4.81 -4.13 8.11
N MET A 203 5.49 -3.37 8.97
CA MET A 203 6.05 -3.93 10.19
C MET A 203 4.93 -4.29 11.18
N PRO A 204 5.05 -5.44 11.88
CA PRO A 204 4.11 -5.83 12.90
C PRO A 204 4.08 -4.77 14.01
N MET A 205 2.89 -4.32 14.39
CA MET A 205 2.74 -3.32 15.44
C MET A 205 1.49 -3.58 16.28
N ARG A 206 1.68 -3.60 17.60
CA ARG A 206 0.63 -3.87 18.60
C ARG A 206 -0.27 -2.65 18.77
N GLU A 207 -1.51 -2.92 19.19
CA GLU A 207 -2.70 -2.05 19.26
C GLU A 207 -2.51 -0.51 19.32
N LEU A 208 -3.46 0.20 18.69
CA LEU A 208 -3.64 1.66 18.70
C LEU A 208 -2.51 2.45 18.02
N VAL A 209 -2.15 2.06 16.79
CA VAL A 209 -1.04 2.73 16.13
C VAL A 209 -1.51 3.91 15.31
N SER A 210 -1.27 5.09 15.88
CA SER A 210 -1.18 6.34 15.15
C SER A 210 -0.07 6.33 14.10
N ASN A 211 0.82 5.33 14.05
CA ASN A 211 1.90 5.24 13.07
C ASN A 211 2.03 3.84 12.47
N VAL A 212 2.44 3.71 11.21
CA VAL A 212 2.74 2.41 10.57
C VAL A 212 4.06 2.54 9.83
N CYS A 213 4.99 1.62 10.08
CA CYS A 213 6.23 1.52 9.31
C CYS A 213 6.07 0.47 8.22
N VAL A 214 6.56 0.77 7.02
CA VAL A 214 6.56 -0.15 5.88
C VAL A 214 7.95 -0.23 5.29
N GLN A 215 8.44 -1.44 5.09
CA GLN A 215 9.64 -1.71 4.31
C GLN A 215 9.23 -2.06 2.88
N THR A 216 9.84 -1.41 1.89
CA THR A 216 9.62 -1.68 0.47
C THR A 216 10.92 -2.08 -0.19
N GLU A 217 10.90 -3.12 -1.01
CA GLU A 217 12.03 -3.52 -1.86
C GLU A 217 11.58 -3.53 -3.32
N ILE A 218 12.40 -2.95 -4.20
CA ILE A 218 12.17 -2.91 -5.63
C ILE A 218 13.22 -3.80 -6.31
N TRP A 219 12.76 -4.86 -6.94
CA TRP A 219 13.58 -5.84 -7.63
C TRP A 219 13.39 -5.73 -9.14
N SER A 220 14.47 -5.74 -9.92
CA SER A 220 14.39 -5.98 -11.36
C SER A 220 14.31 -7.49 -11.55
N THR A 221 13.18 -7.98 -12.06
CA THR A 221 13.00 -9.39 -12.39
C THR A 221 13.65 -9.75 -13.72
N THR A 222 13.82 -8.78 -14.63
CA THR A 222 14.58 -8.94 -15.87
C THR A 222 16.07 -9.17 -15.59
N GLN A 223 16.62 -8.46 -14.60
CA GLN A 223 18.06 -8.46 -14.32
C GLN A 223 18.42 -9.14 -12.99
N HIS A 224 17.43 -9.76 -12.33
CA HIS A 224 17.55 -10.51 -11.09
C HIS A 224 18.36 -9.82 -9.98
N ARG A 225 18.09 -8.53 -9.73
CA ARG A 225 18.81 -7.74 -8.72
C ARG A 225 17.94 -6.74 -7.99
N LEU A 226 18.39 -6.36 -6.80
CA LEU A 226 17.78 -5.29 -6.01
C LEU A 226 18.10 -3.93 -6.62
N VAL A 227 17.07 -3.18 -7.01
CA VAL A 227 17.16 -1.84 -7.60
C VAL A 227 17.19 -0.79 -6.48
N ALA A 228 16.24 -0.86 -5.55
CA ALA A 228 16.14 0.06 -4.44
C ALA A 228 15.45 -0.59 -3.23
N SER A 229 15.69 -0.04 -2.05
CA SER A 229 14.93 -0.36 -0.83
C SER A 229 14.49 0.93 -0.15
N GLY A 230 13.32 0.92 0.47
CA GLY A 230 12.79 2.04 1.21
C GLY A 230 12.19 1.65 2.54
N VAL A 231 12.24 2.56 3.50
CA VAL A 231 11.50 2.47 4.76
C VAL A 231 10.67 3.73 4.90
N GLN A 232 9.38 3.55 5.16
CA GLN A 232 8.43 4.64 5.23
C GLN A 232 7.58 4.55 6.49
N ASN A 233 7.58 5.65 7.25
CA ASN A 233 6.69 5.83 8.37
C ASN A 233 5.49 6.64 7.93
N MET A 234 4.31 6.12 8.22
CA MET A 234 3.04 6.78 8.01
C MET A 234 2.41 7.10 9.35
N MET A 235 1.65 8.17 9.44
CA MET A 235 0.94 8.58 10.64
C MET A 235 -0.54 8.83 10.37
N LYS A 236 -1.39 8.54 11.36
CA LYS A 236 -2.81 8.82 11.34
C LYS A 236 -3.04 10.31 11.54
N MET A 237 -3.89 10.90 10.71
CA MET A 237 -4.37 12.27 10.88
C MET A 237 -5.17 12.40 12.19
N SER A 238 -5.03 13.55 12.86
CA SER A 238 -5.91 13.87 13.98
C SER A 238 -7.33 14.12 13.45
N SER A 239 -8.33 13.55 14.12
CA SER A 239 -9.72 13.91 13.88
C SER A 239 -9.93 15.33 14.43
N GLY A 240 -10.01 16.32 13.55
CA GLY A 240 -10.16 17.72 13.97
C GLY A 240 -11.41 17.93 14.82
N SER A 241 -11.24 18.13 16.13
CA SER A 241 -12.17 18.95 16.90
C SER A 241 -11.96 20.38 16.42
N ARG A 242 -12.93 20.92 15.67
CA ARG A 242 -12.92 22.33 15.25
C ARG A 242 -12.73 23.20 16.51
N LEU A 243 -11.68 24.02 16.52
CA LEU A 243 -11.53 25.15 17.43
C LEU A 243 -12.53 26.25 17.04
#